data_AF-A0A5B8MLJ4-F1
#
_entry.id   AF-A0A5B8MLJ4-F1
#
_cell.length_a   1.000
_cell.length_b   1.000
_cell.length_c   1.000
_cell.angle_alpha   90.00
_cell.angle_beta   90.00
_cell.angle_gamma   90.00
#
_symmetry.space_group_name_H-M   'P 1'
#
loop_
_entity.id
_entity.type
_entity.pdbx_description
1 polymer ?
#
loop_
_entity_poly.entity_id
_entity_poly.type
_entity_poly.pdbx_seq_one_letter_code
_entity_poly.pdbx_strand_id
1 'polypeptide(L)'
;MTTMKSALGAAVLLLLLSAQARASEDDHDHGHDDHGHGHAHEKCACLAKKKGFTIGCSGDTMGQVEGAIETLKNPANGCKDGSCETQYYILQAHHDFCPTDMLPREAEKFIHDFEDNYEDCFIPRLLDPSLEACPPVDCNATDAFTQAAAALESGDCKTSCDSDACKVAIQTILMGHDTCDEDDLPIEVEKALHDYEMACAPNLCNTSDKPYEPGMEKCDDDHDDDHDDDHDDDHGDDDHDDHDDDHDDDHDHDDEDKAKETATPVSTSD
;
A
#
# COMPACT_ATOMS: atom_id res chain seq x y z
N MET A 1 0.06 65.94 33.29
CA MET A 1 0.38 66.04 31.86
C MET A 1 1.80 65.57 31.70
N THR A 2 1.98 64.30 31.36
CA THR A 2 3.30 63.67 31.24
C THR A 2 3.31 62.91 29.92
N THR A 3 4.01 63.48 28.96
CA THR A 3 4.34 62.92 27.65
C THR A 3 5.49 61.94 27.83
N MET A 4 5.42 60.75 27.22
CA MET A 4 6.57 60.07 26.62
C MET A 4 6.07 58.96 25.69
N LYS A 5 6.19 59.22 24.39
CA LYS A 5 6.11 58.24 23.31
C LYS A 5 7.43 57.48 23.27
N SER A 6 7.38 56.14 23.30
CA SER A 6 8.48 55.29 22.84
C SER A 6 8.07 54.61 21.55
N ALA A 7 8.80 54.91 20.49
CA ALA A 7 8.79 54.22 19.21
C ALA A 7 10.25 53.85 18.90
N LEU A 8 10.56 52.57 18.76
CA LEU A 8 11.82 52.00 18.26
C LEU A 8 11.62 50.47 18.32
N GLY A 9 11.78 49.66 17.29
CA GLY A 9 12.15 49.84 15.89
C GLY A 9 12.01 48.46 15.23
N ALA A 10 11.48 48.40 14.01
CA ALA A 10 11.45 47.18 13.21
C ALA A 10 12.73 47.11 12.37
N ALA A 11 13.54 46.09 12.61
CA ALA A 11 14.67 45.74 11.74
C ALA A 11 14.22 44.62 10.80
N VAL A 12 13.93 44.98 9.55
CA VAL A 12 13.68 44.03 8.46
C VAL A 12 15.03 43.66 7.86
N LEU A 13 15.47 42.43 8.05
CA LEU A 13 16.68 41.87 7.46
C LEU A 13 16.31 41.18 6.14
N LEU A 14 16.47 41.89 5.02
CA LEU A 14 16.40 41.31 3.67
C LEU A 14 17.68 40.52 3.40
N LEU A 15 17.60 39.19 3.40
CA LEU A 15 18.64 38.31 2.86
C LEU A 15 18.29 37.96 1.41
N LEU A 16 18.96 38.62 0.47
CA LEU A 16 18.99 38.25 -0.94
C LEU A 16 19.96 37.09 -1.11
N LEU A 17 19.46 35.87 -1.30
CA LEU A 17 20.27 34.77 -1.85
C LEU A 17 20.12 34.75 -3.37
N SER A 18 21.21 35.10 -4.04
CA SER A 18 21.37 34.98 -5.49
C SER A 18 21.62 33.52 -5.88
N ALA A 19 20.66 32.90 -6.56
CA ALA A 19 20.84 31.63 -7.24
C ALA A 19 21.70 31.83 -8.50
N GLN A 20 22.82 31.12 -8.59
CA GLN A 20 23.60 30.98 -9.82
C GLN A 20 23.33 29.58 -10.37
N ALA A 21 22.50 29.50 -11.40
CA ALA A 21 22.39 28.30 -12.23
C ALA A 21 23.65 28.22 -13.10
N ARG A 22 24.41 27.13 -12.95
CA ARG A 22 25.40 26.71 -13.94
C ARG A 22 24.84 25.50 -14.67
N ALA A 23 24.55 25.67 -15.94
CA ALA A 23 24.37 24.57 -16.88
C ALA A 23 25.73 23.91 -17.11
N SER A 24 25.82 22.60 -16.90
CA SER A 24 26.83 21.75 -17.53
C SER A 24 26.08 20.75 -18.41
N GLU A 25 26.29 20.87 -19.71
CA GLU A 25 25.99 19.85 -20.70
C GLU A 25 27.02 18.73 -20.52
N ASP A 26 26.57 17.51 -20.28
CA ASP A 26 27.39 16.31 -20.44
C ASP A 26 26.54 15.25 -21.16
N ASP A 27 26.87 15.06 -22.43
CA ASP A 27 26.31 14.07 -23.35
C ASP A 27 26.86 12.69 -23.00
N HIS A 28 26.05 11.83 -22.36
CA HIS A 28 26.30 10.39 -22.30
C HIS A 28 25.06 9.60 -22.69
N ASP A 29 25.05 9.20 -23.97
CA ASP A 29 24.22 8.14 -24.55
C ASP A 29 24.63 6.80 -23.94
N HIS A 30 23.84 6.36 -22.96
CA HIS A 30 23.80 4.97 -22.53
C HIS A 30 22.34 4.53 -22.54
N GLY A 31 21.99 3.76 -23.57
CA GLY A 31 20.82 2.89 -23.56
C GLY A 31 20.91 1.99 -22.32
N HIS A 32 20.17 2.38 -21.29
CA HIS A 32 19.93 1.57 -20.13
C HIS A 32 18.52 1.00 -20.29
N ASP A 33 18.47 -0.30 -20.59
CA ASP A 33 17.43 -1.17 -20.06
C ASP A 33 17.44 -1.01 -18.54
N ASP A 34 16.74 0.02 -18.06
CA ASP A 34 16.41 0.16 -16.65
C ASP A 34 15.30 -0.86 -16.37
N HIS A 35 15.73 -2.09 -16.09
CA HIS A 35 15.04 -2.91 -15.11
C HIS A 35 15.17 -2.21 -13.75
N GLY A 36 14.38 -1.13 -13.59
CA GLY A 36 14.21 -0.45 -12.34
C GLY A 36 13.55 -1.42 -11.37
N HIS A 37 14.36 -2.02 -10.50
CA HIS A 37 13.89 -2.58 -9.24
C HIS A 37 13.43 -1.45 -8.31
N GLY A 38 12.42 -0.69 -8.73
CA GLY A 38 11.59 0.11 -7.84
C GLY A 38 10.53 -0.83 -7.31
N HIS A 39 10.34 -0.83 -6.00
CA HIS A 39 9.47 -1.70 -5.23
C HIS A 39 7.98 -1.46 -5.58
N ALA A 40 7.58 -1.81 -6.80
CA ALA A 40 6.22 -1.61 -7.27
C ALA A 40 5.33 -2.66 -6.60
N HIS A 41 4.64 -2.25 -5.54
CA HIS A 41 3.53 -3.02 -4.97
C HIS A 41 2.59 -3.54 -6.06
N GLU A 42 2.03 -4.74 -5.87
CA GLU A 42 1.04 -5.26 -6.80
C GLU A 42 -0.11 -4.26 -6.92
N LYS A 43 -0.62 -4.02 -8.13
CA LYS A 43 -1.75 -3.09 -8.28
C LYS A 43 -2.98 -3.69 -7.62
N CYS A 44 -3.68 -2.93 -6.77
CA CYS A 44 -4.89 -3.44 -6.09
C CYS A 44 -5.95 -3.94 -7.08
N ALA A 45 -6.05 -3.32 -8.26
CA ALA A 45 -6.96 -3.76 -9.31
C ALA A 45 -6.62 -5.16 -9.86
N CYS A 46 -5.36 -5.58 -9.83
CA CYS A 46 -4.93 -6.92 -10.22
C CYS A 46 -5.19 -7.95 -9.13
N LEU A 47 -4.88 -7.60 -7.87
CA LEU A 47 -5.29 -8.40 -6.72
C LEU A 47 -6.80 -8.59 -6.66
N ALA A 48 -7.59 -7.55 -6.96
CA ALA A 48 -9.04 -7.63 -7.00
C ALA A 48 -9.53 -8.69 -7.99
N LYS A 49 -8.94 -8.76 -9.18
CA LYS A 49 -9.24 -9.80 -10.17
C LYS A 49 -8.82 -11.19 -9.71
N LYS A 50 -7.60 -11.31 -9.18
CA LYS A 50 -7.03 -12.58 -8.69
C LYS A 50 -7.82 -13.16 -7.52
N LYS A 51 -8.28 -12.31 -6.60
CA LYS A 51 -9.01 -12.69 -5.38
C LYS A 51 -10.53 -12.62 -5.52
N GLY A 52 -11.04 -12.11 -6.65
CA GLY A 52 -12.46 -12.11 -6.99
C GLY A 52 -13.31 -11.08 -6.24
N PHE A 53 -12.75 -9.91 -5.92
CA PHE A 53 -13.50 -8.78 -5.37
C PHE A 53 -13.56 -7.61 -6.37
N THR A 54 -14.42 -6.63 -6.10
CA THR A 54 -14.59 -5.45 -6.97
C THR A 54 -14.15 -4.19 -6.25
N ILE A 55 -13.62 -3.20 -6.96
CA ILE A 55 -13.25 -1.91 -6.38
C ILE A 55 -14.21 -0.86 -6.92
N GLY A 56 -14.83 -0.11 -6.02
CA GLY A 56 -15.68 1.01 -6.38
C GLY A 56 -16.20 1.76 -5.15
N CYS A 57 -16.59 3.02 -5.35
CA CYS A 57 -17.04 3.89 -4.26
C CYS A 57 -18.56 4.07 -4.25
N SER A 58 -19.31 3.00 -4.59
CA SER A 58 -20.78 3.03 -4.68
C SER A 58 -21.40 2.00 -3.73
N GLY A 59 -22.68 2.14 -3.39
CA GLY A 59 -23.34 1.26 -2.42
C GLY A 59 -23.24 -0.23 -2.75
N ASP A 60 -23.20 -0.61 -4.04
CA ASP A 60 -23.12 -2.01 -4.47
C ASP A 60 -21.78 -2.67 -4.08
N THR A 61 -20.69 -1.89 -4.00
CA THR A 61 -19.35 -2.35 -3.59
C THR A 61 -19.08 -2.16 -2.10
N MET A 62 -19.86 -1.34 -1.39
CA MET A 62 -19.62 -1.12 0.05
C MET A 62 -20.02 -2.31 0.93
N GLY A 63 -20.94 -3.18 0.50
CA GLY A 63 -21.34 -4.36 1.30
C GLY A 63 -20.20 -5.35 1.56
N GLN A 64 -19.27 -5.53 0.62
CA GLN A 64 -18.06 -6.35 0.83
C GLN A 64 -17.05 -5.65 1.76
N VAL A 65 -16.97 -4.30 1.70
CA VAL A 65 -16.09 -3.50 2.57
C VAL A 65 -16.58 -3.61 4.02
N GLU A 66 -17.89 -3.50 4.25
CA GLU A 66 -18.50 -3.72 5.58
C GLU A 66 -18.16 -5.10 6.13
N GLY A 67 -18.28 -6.16 5.32
CA GLY A 67 -17.92 -7.52 5.72
C GLY A 67 -16.42 -7.70 6.00
N ALA A 68 -15.55 -7.04 5.23
CA ALA A 68 -14.11 -7.03 5.46
C ALA A 68 -13.77 -6.34 6.80
N ILE A 69 -14.36 -5.16 7.05
CA ILE A 69 -14.23 -4.43 8.31
C ILE A 69 -14.69 -5.29 9.49
N GLU A 70 -15.83 -5.97 9.37
CA GLU A 70 -16.34 -6.87 10.42
C GLU A 70 -15.41 -8.04 10.70
N THR A 71 -14.76 -8.56 9.67
CA THR A 71 -13.82 -9.67 9.80
C THR A 71 -12.53 -9.21 10.49
N LEU A 72 -11.92 -8.12 10.00
CA LEU A 72 -10.66 -7.60 10.52
C LEU A 72 -10.77 -7.15 11.98
N LYS A 73 -11.86 -6.44 12.33
CA LYS A 73 -12.05 -5.92 13.70
C LYS A 73 -12.36 -7.00 14.74
N ASN A 74 -12.74 -8.20 14.31
CA ASN A 74 -13.12 -9.27 15.23
C ASN A 74 -11.87 -10.05 15.67
N PRO A 75 -11.44 -9.93 16.95
CA PRO A 75 -10.23 -10.61 17.43
C PRO A 75 -10.33 -12.13 17.37
N ALA A 76 -11.54 -12.70 17.31
CA ALA A 76 -11.72 -14.15 17.18
C ALA A 76 -11.23 -14.72 15.84
N ASN A 77 -11.08 -13.87 14.82
CA ASN A 77 -10.61 -14.29 13.50
C ASN A 77 -9.08 -14.38 13.40
N GLY A 78 -8.34 -13.80 14.35
CA GLY A 78 -6.88 -13.98 14.39
C GLY A 78 -6.10 -13.26 13.30
N CYS A 79 -6.64 -12.20 12.69
CA CYS A 79 -6.11 -11.49 11.51
C CYS A 79 -4.70 -10.84 11.64
N LYS A 80 -3.89 -11.18 12.64
CA LYS A 80 -2.52 -10.69 12.83
C LYS A 80 -1.44 -11.69 12.37
N ASP A 81 -1.84 -12.82 11.79
CA ASP A 81 -0.96 -13.90 11.36
C ASP A 81 -1.05 -14.19 9.85
N GLY A 82 -1.58 -13.25 9.07
CA GLY A 82 -1.82 -13.41 7.63
C GLY A 82 -3.15 -14.08 7.27
N SER A 83 -3.96 -14.51 8.23
CA SER A 83 -5.21 -15.27 7.98
C SER A 83 -6.36 -14.49 7.32
N CYS A 84 -6.30 -13.16 7.25
CA CYS A 84 -7.37 -12.29 6.75
C CYS A 84 -6.96 -11.44 5.54
N GLU A 85 -5.98 -11.92 4.77
CA GLU A 85 -5.35 -11.20 3.66
C GLU A 85 -6.35 -10.65 2.64
N THR A 86 -7.33 -11.46 2.21
CA THR A 86 -8.35 -10.97 1.27
C THR A 86 -9.21 -9.85 1.86
N GLN A 87 -9.52 -9.90 3.15
CA GLN A 87 -10.30 -8.84 3.81
C GLN A 87 -9.46 -7.58 4.00
N TYR A 88 -8.17 -7.72 4.27
CA TYR A 88 -7.22 -6.61 4.27
C TYR A 88 -7.21 -5.89 2.92
N TYR A 89 -6.99 -6.62 1.82
CA TYR A 89 -7.00 -6.03 0.48
C TYR A 89 -8.32 -5.39 0.07
N ILE A 90 -9.45 -5.96 0.49
CA ILE A 90 -10.75 -5.32 0.26
C ILE A 90 -10.80 -3.97 0.98
N LEU A 91 -10.32 -3.88 2.22
CA LEU A 91 -10.33 -2.61 2.96
C LEU A 91 -9.32 -1.62 2.38
N GLN A 92 -8.06 -2.03 2.16
CA GLN A 92 -6.98 -1.19 1.61
C GLN A 92 -7.36 -0.58 0.26
N ALA A 93 -7.78 -1.41 -0.69
CA ALA A 93 -8.12 -0.94 -2.02
C ALA A 93 -9.26 0.10 -2.03
N HIS A 94 -10.15 0.09 -1.02
CA HIS A 94 -11.22 1.07 -0.91
C HIS A 94 -10.82 2.29 -0.07
N HIS A 95 -10.00 2.12 0.96
CA HIS A 95 -9.39 3.18 1.75
C HIS A 95 -8.57 4.14 0.86
N ASP A 96 -7.68 3.58 0.04
CA ASP A 96 -6.77 4.37 -0.81
C ASP A 96 -7.51 4.99 -2.00
N PHE A 97 -8.47 4.24 -2.58
CA PHE A 97 -9.18 4.68 -3.79
C PHE A 97 -10.31 5.67 -3.49
N CYS A 98 -11.11 5.46 -2.45
CA CYS A 98 -12.36 6.18 -2.27
C CYS A 98 -12.21 7.53 -1.56
N PRO A 99 -13.17 8.45 -1.76
CA PRO A 99 -13.24 9.66 -0.94
C PRO A 99 -13.39 9.34 0.55
N THR A 100 -12.79 10.18 1.41
CA THR A 100 -12.73 10.04 2.89
C THR A 100 -14.09 9.84 3.59
N ASP A 101 -15.21 10.21 2.95
CA ASP A 101 -16.56 10.06 3.53
C ASP A 101 -17.25 8.73 3.20
N MET A 102 -16.57 7.85 2.44
CA MET A 102 -17.13 6.58 1.99
C MET A 102 -17.00 5.46 3.01
N LEU A 103 -15.96 5.47 3.85
CA LEU A 103 -15.70 4.46 4.85
C LEU A 103 -15.90 5.03 6.27
N PRO A 104 -16.23 4.19 7.27
CA PRO A 104 -16.22 4.63 8.65
C PRO A 104 -14.81 5.09 9.04
N ARG A 105 -14.70 6.29 9.65
CA ARG A 105 -13.41 6.83 10.10
C ARG A 105 -12.62 5.85 10.98
N GLU A 106 -13.29 5.10 11.83
CA GLU A 106 -12.62 4.10 12.66
C GLU A 106 -11.98 2.98 11.82
N ALA A 107 -12.53 2.65 10.65
CA ALA A 107 -11.97 1.70 9.70
C ALA A 107 -10.76 2.24 8.95
N GLU A 108 -10.85 3.48 8.47
CA GLU A 108 -9.71 4.23 7.90
C GLU A 108 -8.52 4.23 8.87
N LYS A 109 -8.76 4.34 10.18
CA LYS A 109 -7.68 4.34 11.17
C LYS A 109 -7.13 2.97 11.51
N PHE A 110 -7.98 1.96 11.66
CA PHE A 110 -7.52 0.67 12.14
C PHE A 110 -6.81 -0.12 11.05
N ILE A 111 -7.04 0.19 9.76
CA ILE A 111 -6.38 -0.51 8.67
C ILE A 111 -4.86 -0.51 8.86
N HIS A 112 -4.32 0.62 9.31
CA HIS A 112 -2.90 0.76 9.60
C HIS A 112 -2.38 -0.11 10.75
N ASP A 113 -3.25 -0.67 11.60
CA ASP A 113 -2.83 -1.70 12.57
C ASP A 113 -2.52 -3.06 11.91
N PHE A 114 -2.82 -3.20 10.61
CA PHE A 114 -2.67 -4.43 9.85
C PHE A 114 -1.54 -4.38 8.81
N GLU A 115 -1.04 -3.22 8.41
CA GLU A 115 0.00 -3.06 7.37
C GLU A 115 1.27 -3.87 7.69
N ASP A 116 1.74 -3.86 8.94
CA ASP A 116 2.83 -4.74 9.42
C ASP A 116 2.62 -6.26 9.22
N ASN A 117 1.38 -6.72 8.96
CA ASN A 117 1.01 -8.13 8.86
C ASN A 117 0.72 -8.60 7.43
N TYR A 118 0.61 -7.71 6.46
CA TYR A 118 0.20 -8.01 5.09
C TYR A 118 1.01 -7.21 4.09
N GLU A 119 1.27 -7.77 2.92
CA GLU A 119 1.85 -6.99 1.82
C GLU A 119 0.82 -6.01 1.27
N ASP A 120 1.27 -4.82 0.90
CA ASP A 120 0.41 -3.77 0.35
C ASP A 120 0.19 -3.86 -1.14
N CYS A 121 -0.86 -3.17 -1.58
CA CYS A 121 -1.16 -2.97 -2.98
C CYS A 121 -1.29 -1.49 -3.30
N PHE A 122 -0.91 -1.11 -4.53
CA PHE A 122 -1.02 0.28 -4.96
C PHE A 122 -2.32 0.54 -5.73
N ILE A 123 -3.02 1.61 -5.36
CA ILE A 123 -4.12 2.19 -6.13
C ILE A 123 -4.17 3.71 -5.92
N PRO A 124 -4.17 4.54 -6.98
CA PRO A 124 -4.27 5.98 -6.81
C PRO A 124 -5.67 6.38 -6.35
N ARG A 125 -5.77 7.38 -5.46
CA ARG A 125 -7.04 7.97 -5.04
C ARG A 125 -7.89 8.43 -6.23
N LEU A 126 -9.21 8.26 -6.10
CA LEU A 126 -10.18 8.73 -7.07
C LEU A 126 -10.07 10.25 -7.27
N LEU A 127 -9.78 10.66 -8.51
CA LEU A 127 -9.66 12.06 -8.89
C LEU A 127 -11.00 12.80 -8.73
N ASP A 128 -10.99 13.91 -8.00
CA ASP A 128 -12.09 14.87 -7.95
C ASP A 128 -11.79 16.07 -8.86
N PRO A 129 -12.49 16.25 -9.99
CA PRO A 129 -12.22 17.34 -10.93
C PRO A 129 -12.52 18.74 -10.36
N SER A 130 -13.12 18.85 -9.18
CA SER A 130 -13.38 20.11 -8.47
C SER A 130 -12.24 20.54 -7.55
N LEU A 131 -11.27 19.65 -7.29
CA LEU A 131 -10.12 19.91 -6.44
C LEU A 131 -8.86 20.23 -7.27
N GLU A 132 -7.99 21.06 -6.71
CA GLU A 132 -6.66 21.32 -7.26
C GLU A 132 -5.71 20.15 -6.94
N ALA A 133 -4.59 20.06 -7.66
CA ALA A 133 -3.54 19.10 -7.34
C ALA A 133 -2.85 19.44 -6.00
N CYS A 134 -2.52 18.42 -5.21
CA CYS A 134 -1.71 18.57 -4.02
C CYS A 134 -0.29 19.03 -4.37
N PRO A 135 0.34 19.88 -3.54
CA PRO A 135 1.77 20.12 -3.66
C PRO A 135 2.54 18.80 -3.50
N PRO A 136 3.55 18.52 -4.35
CA PRO A 136 4.35 17.30 -4.21
C PRO A 136 5.16 17.32 -2.91
N VAL A 137 5.38 16.13 -2.36
CA VAL A 137 6.18 15.91 -1.14
C VAL A 137 7.45 15.11 -1.48
N ASP A 138 8.41 15.11 -0.56
CA ASP A 138 9.57 14.22 -0.58
C ASP A 138 9.32 13.10 0.43
N CYS A 139 9.12 11.87 -0.04
CA CYS A 139 8.84 10.72 0.81
C CYS A 139 9.95 10.41 1.82
N ASN A 140 11.19 10.81 1.51
CA ASN A 140 12.32 10.64 2.42
C ASN A 140 12.36 11.68 3.55
N ALA A 141 11.48 12.68 3.53
CA ALA A 141 11.45 13.75 4.51
C ALA A 141 10.47 13.43 5.66
N THR A 142 10.67 12.30 6.32
CA THR A 142 9.75 11.78 7.36
C THR A 142 9.48 12.77 8.52
N ASP A 143 10.48 13.59 8.89
CA ASP A 143 10.34 14.68 9.85
C ASP A 143 9.29 15.73 9.42
N ALA A 144 9.08 15.93 8.11
CA ALA A 144 8.10 16.87 7.58
C ALA A 144 6.66 16.40 7.83
N PHE A 145 6.40 15.09 7.70
CA PHE A 145 5.09 14.49 8.01
C PHE A 145 4.75 14.63 9.50
N THR A 146 5.73 14.34 10.37
CA THR A 146 5.56 14.52 11.82
C THR A 146 5.29 15.99 12.19
N GLN A 147 5.99 16.93 11.56
CA GLN A 147 5.76 18.37 11.76
C GLN A 147 4.38 18.81 11.25
N ALA A 148 3.91 18.27 10.13
CA ALA A 148 2.57 18.53 9.63
C ALA A 148 1.50 18.03 10.62
N ALA A 149 1.65 16.82 11.17
CA ALA A 149 0.73 16.30 12.18
C ALA A 149 0.69 17.21 13.43
N ALA A 150 1.85 17.66 13.90
CA ALA A 150 1.93 18.62 15.02
C ALA A 150 1.29 19.99 14.69
N ALA A 151 1.37 20.44 13.43
CA ALA A 151 0.69 21.66 12.98
C ALA A 151 -0.83 21.50 12.99
N LEU A 152 -1.36 20.33 12.61
CA LEU A 152 -2.79 20.02 12.70
C LEU A 152 -3.29 20.03 14.15
N GLU A 153 -2.54 19.44 15.06
CA GLU A 153 -2.88 19.44 16.49
C GLU A 153 -2.82 20.84 17.11
N SER A 154 -1.71 21.55 16.93
CA SER A 154 -1.54 22.90 17.51
C SER A 154 -2.47 23.96 16.91
N GLY A 155 -2.93 23.75 15.67
CA GLY A 155 -3.90 24.59 14.99
C GLY A 155 -5.36 24.33 15.37
N ASP A 156 -5.65 23.34 16.22
CA ASP A 156 -7.02 22.88 16.54
C ASP A 156 -7.83 22.51 15.28
N CYS A 157 -7.16 21.90 14.30
CA CYS A 157 -7.71 21.67 12.97
C CYS A 157 -8.83 20.59 12.96
N LYS A 158 -9.07 19.89 14.08
CA LYS A 158 -10.17 18.92 14.23
C LYS A 158 -11.55 19.61 14.25
N THR A 159 -11.60 20.90 14.55
CA THR A 159 -12.85 21.66 14.67
C THR A 159 -13.07 22.65 13.52
N SER A 160 -12.01 23.27 13.03
CA SER A 160 -12.00 24.13 11.83
C SER A 160 -10.64 24.03 11.15
N CYS A 161 -10.64 23.80 9.85
CA CYS A 161 -9.43 23.69 9.04
C CYS A 161 -9.18 24.95 8.21
N ASP A 162 -9.75 26.11 8.59
CA ASP A 162 -9.77 27.31 7.72
C ASP A 162 -8.42 28.03 7.63
N SER A 163 -7.46 27.69 8.49
CA SER A 163 -6.14 28.34 8.49
C SER A 163 -5.23 27.77 7.40
N ASP A 164 -4.39 28.63 6.83
CA ASP A 164 -3.36 28.20 5.86
C ASP A 164 -2.44 27.12 6.45
N ALA A 165 -2.17 27.17 7.76
CA ALA A 165 -1.37 26.16 8.44
C ALA A 165 -2.07 24.80 8.45
N CYS A 166 -3.36 24.74 8.77
CA CYS A 166 -4.14 23.50 8.71
C CYS A 166 -4.21 22.96 7.28
N LYS A 167 -4.46 23.84 6.31
CA LYS A 167 -4.50 23.47 4.88
C LYS A 167 -3.18 22.89 4.40
N VAL A 168 -2.06 23.55 4.64
CA VAL A 168 -0.75 23.03 4.20
C VAL A 168 -0.47 21.70 4.89
N ALA A 169 -0.73 21.59 6.19
CA ALA A 169 -0.45 20.39 6.94
C ALA A 169 -1.27 19.17 6.49
N ILE A 170 -2.59 19.33 6.28
CA ILE A 170 -3.42 18.21 5.81
C ILE A 170 -3.02 17.76 4.40
N GLN A 171 -2.70 18.70 3.50
CA GLN A 171 -2.28 18.39 2.14
C GLN A 171 -0.92 17.68 2.10
N THR A 172 0.01 18.06 2.98
CA THR A 172 1.31 17.38 3.10
C THR A 172 1.15 15.92 3.53
N ILE A 173 0.33 15.65 4.54
CA ILE A 173 0.11 14.29 5.03
C ILE A 173 -0.66 13.46 3.99
N LEU A 174 -1.73 14.02 3.41
CA LEU A 174 -2.52 13.36 2.37
C LEU A 174 -1.66 12.96 1.15
N MET A 175 -0.83 13.87 0.67
CA MET A 175 0.04 13.58 -0.47
C MET A 175 1.07 12.49 -0.14
N GLY A 176 1.65 12.51 1.06
CA GLY A 176 2.55 11.45 1.51
C GLY A 176 1.84 10.10 1.56
N HIS A 177 0.72 10.06 2.27
CA HIS A 177 -0.11 8.86 2.45
C HIS A 177 -0.51 8.21 1.12
N ASP A 178 -0.95 8.99 0.14
CA ASP A 178 -1.44 8.43 -1.12
C ASP A 178 -0.32 8.08 -2.13
N THR A 179 0.95 8.48 -1.91
CA THR A 179 2.00 8.36 -2.94
C THR A 179 3.38 7.88 -2.49
N CYS A 180 3.67 7.89 -1.20
CA CYS A 180 4.89 7.31 -0.64
C CYS A 180 4.66 5.83 -0.29
N ASP A 181 5.74 5.10 -0.07
CA ASP A 181 5.64 3.74 0.44
C ASP A 181 5.14 3.80 1.91
N GLU A 182 4.45 2.76 2.37
CA GLU A 182 3.83 2.71 3.71
C GLU A 182 4.87 2.99 4.82
N ASP A 183 6.04 2.37 4.74
CA ASP A 183 7.17 2.58 5.66
C ASP A 183 7.73 4.04 5.69
N ASP A 184 7.41 4.89 4.71
CA ASP A 184 7.90 6.28 4.65
C ASP A 184 7.05 7.23 5.53
N LEU A 185 5.82 6.82 5.89
CA LEU A 185 4.96 7.59 6.77
C LEU A 185 4.80 6.88 8.12
N PRO A 186 5.14 7.54 9.25
CA PRO A 186 4.89 6.94 10.54
C PRO A 186 3.40 6.66 10.75
N ILE A 187 3.07 5.45 11.19
CA ILE A 187 1.69 5.00 11.50
C ILE A 187 0.88 5.99 12.33
N GLU A 188 1.49 6.72 13.28
CA GLU A 188 0.79 7.74 14.06
C GLU A 188 0.37 8.95 13.22
N VAL A 189 1.12 9.28 12.17
CA VAL A 189 0.82 10.35 11.22
C VAL A 189 -0.30 9.94 10.28
N GLU A 190 -0.28 8.71 9.77
CA GLU A 190 -1.36 8.17 8.93
C GLU A 190 -2.69 8.12 9.69
N LYS A 191 -2.69 7.54 10.90
CA LYS A 191 -3.88 7.58 11.78
C LYS A 191 -4.30 8.99 12.15
N ALA A 192 -3.36 9.93 12.22
CA ALA A 192 -3.69 11.32 12.47
C ALA A 192 -4.43 11.93 11.28
N LEU A 193 -4.05 11.66 10.03
CA LEU A 193 -4.74 12.13 8.82
C LEU A 193 -6.27 12.01 8.98
N HIS A 194 -6.74 10.79 9.22
CA HIS A 194 -8.16 10.47 9.35
C HIS A 194 -8.89 11.14 10.52
N ASP A 195 -8.18 11.59 11.56
CA ASP A 195 -8.79 12.39 12.62
C ASP A 195 -9.16 13.81 12.15
N TYR A 196 -8.51 14.32 11.10
CA TYR A 196 -8.66 15.68 10.60
C TYR A 196 -9.41 15.76 9.26
N GLU A 197 -9.41 14.71 8.44
CA GLU A 197 -9.97 14.72 7.08
C GLU A 197 -11.40 15.27 7.00
N MET A 198 -12.29 14.89 7.93
CA MET A 198 -13.68 15.39 7.89
C MET A 198 -13.77 16.92 8.12
N ALA A 199 -13.00 17.47 9.05
CA ALA A 199 -12.96 18.91 9.30
C ALA A 199 -12.17 19.67 8.21
N CYS A 200 -11.22 18.97 7.59
CA CYS A 200 -10.36 19.48 6.53
C CYS A 200 -10.84 19.16 5.11
N ALA A 201 -12.00 18.52 4.95
CA ALA A 201 -12.55 18.13 3.64
C ALA A 201 -12.53 19.28 2.60
N PRO A 202 -12.85 20.54 2.96
CA PRO A 202 -12.77 21.67 2.01
C PRO A 202 -11.35 22.02 1.53
N ASN A 203 -10.31 21.52 2.19
CA ASN A 203 -8.91 21.78 1.91
C ASN A 203 -8.16 20.58 1.33
N LEU A 204 -8.83 19.43 1.15
CA LEU A 204 -8.23 18.29 0.46
C LEU A 204 -7.93 18.66 -1.01
N CYS A 205 -7.09 17.85 -1.64
CA CYS A 205 -6.59 18.06 -2.99
C CYS A 205 -6.41 16.71 -3.70
N ASN A 206 -6.20 16.74 -5.01
CA ASN A 206 -5.91 15.55 -5.80
C ASN A 206 -4.44 15.15 -5.64
N THR A 207 -4.21 13.92 -5.19
CA THR A 207 -2.88 13.28 -5.14
C THR A 207 -2.55 12.52 -6.44
N SER A 208 -3.58 12.14 -7.21
CA SER A 208 -3.46 11.64 -8.58
C SER A 208 -3.59 12.76 -9.61
N ASP A 209 -2.88 12.64 -10.74
CA ASP A 209 -2.92 13.59 -11.84
C ASP A 209 -3.95 13.22 -12.94
N LYS A 210 -4.52 12.02 -12.88
CA LYS A 210 -5.41 11.48 -13.90
C LYS A 210 -6.53 10.61 -13.30
N PRO A 211 -7.70 10.54 -13.97
CA PRO A 211 -8.73 9.60 -13.58
C PRO A 211 -8.21 8.16 -13.65
N TYR A 212 -8.59 7.36 -12.66
CA TYR A 212 -8.26 5.95 -12.57
C TYR A 212 -9.53 5.11 -12.52
N GLU A 213 -9.57 4.04 -13.33
CA GLU A 213 -10.69 3.12 -13.43
C GLU A 213 -10.17 1.70 -13.15
N PRO A 214 -10.35 1.16 -11.92
CA PRO A 214 -9.77 -0.12 -11.53
C PRO A 214 -10.14 -1.27 -12.47
N GLY A 215 -11.37 -1.27 -13.00
CA GLY A 215 -11.84 -2.29 -13.94
C GLY A 215 -11.13 -2.28 -15.30
N MET A 216 -10.41 -1.20 -15.63
CA MET A 216 -9.67 -1.04 -16.89
C MET A 216 -8.17 -1.32 -16.74
N GLU A 217 -7.70 -1.62 -15.52
CA GLU A 217 -6.30 -1.93 -15.27
C GLU A 217 -5.86 -3.14 -16.10
N LYS A 218 -4.67 -3.08 -16.68
CA LYS A 218 -4.05 -4.25 -17.32
C LYS A 218 -3.16 -4.92 -16.29
N CYS A 219 -3.38 -6.20 -16.11
CA CYS A 219 -2.58 -7.04 -15.23
C CYS A 219 -1.74 -7.90 -16.15
N ASP A 220 -0.45 -7.96 -15.90
CA ASP A 220 0.41 -8.92 -16.59
C ASP A 220 -0.06 -10.29 -16.09
N ASP A 221 -0.60 -11.09 -17.01
CA ASP A 221 -0.97 -12.46 -16.71
C ASP A 221 0.35 -13.18 -16.38
N ASP A 222 0.48 -13.68 -15.14
CA ASP A 222 1.64 -14.44 -14.68
C ASP A 222 2.00 -15.51 -15.73
N HIS A 223 3.09 -15.29 -16.47
CA HIS A 223 3.90 -16.29 -17.17
C HIS A 223 3.13 -17.51 -17.73
N ASP A 224 2.47 -17.33 -18.87
CA ASP A 224 2.39 -18.42 -19.86
C ASP A 224 3.80 -18.58 -20.46
N ASP A 225 4.75 -19.06 -19.66
CA ASP A 225 5.96 -19.69 -20.17
C ASP A 225 5.53 -21.03 -20.76
N ASP A 226 4.87 -20.97 -21.92
CA ASP A 226 4.89 -22.02 -22.92
C ASP A 226 6.37 -22.21 -23.31
N HIS A 227 7.10 -22.91 -22.44
CA HIS A 227 8.28 -23.66 -22.84
C HIS A 227 7.76 -24.78 -23.75
N ASP A 228 7.57 -24.42 -25.02
CA ASP A 228 7.61 -25.36 -26.12
C ASP A 228 8.94 -26.12 -26.00
N ASP A 229 8.89 -27.27 -25.32
CA ASP A 229 9.87 -28.33 -25.47
C ASP A 229 9.80 -28.78 -26.94
N ASP A 230 10.54 -28.07 -27.80
CA ASP A 230 10.90 -28.52 -29.14
C ASP A 230 11.76 -29.79 -28.99
N HIS A 231 11.07 -30.91 -28.76
CA HIS A 231 11.52 -32.24 -29.09
C HIS A 231 11.62 -32.35 -30.61
N ASP A 232 12.69 -31.81 -31.18
CA ASP A 232 13.12 -32.17 -32.53
C ASP A 232 13.65 -33.60 -32.51
N ASP A 233 12.74 -34.53 -32.82
CA ASP A 233 13.01 -35.87 -33.33
C ASP A 233 13.81 -35.77 -34.63
N ASP A 234 15.15 -35.75 -34.55
CA ASP A 234 16.00 -36.04 -35.72
C ASP A 234 16.49 -37.49 -35.67
N HIS A 235 15.75 -38.34 -36.38
CA HIS A 235 16.18 -39.68 -36.77
C HIS A 235 17.29 -39.57 -37.82
N GLY A 236 18.53 -39.86 -37.41
CA GLY A 236 19.64 -40.13 -38.31
C GLY A 236 20.51 -41.27 -37.77
N ASP A 237 20.39 -42.42 -38.42
CA ASP A 237 21.18 -43.64 -38.20
C ASP A 237 22.70 -43.37 -38.15
N ASP A 238 23.42 -44.08 -37.26
CA ASP A 238 24.61 -44.87 -37.61
C ASP A 238 25.24 -45.51 -36.35
N ASP A 239 25.20 -46.84 -36.33
CA ASP A 239 26.12 -47.82 -35.73
C ASP A 239 26.96 -47.41 -34.52
N HIS A 240 26.78 -48.09 -33.38
CA HIS A 240 27.89 -48.82 -32.75
C HIS A 240 27.40 -49.91 -31.77
N ASP A 241 28.06 -51.04 -31.93
CA ASP A 241 27.84 -52.35 -31.33
C ASP A 241 28.06 -52.42 -29.81
N ASP A 242 27.46 -53.47 -29.23
CA ASP A 242 27.88 -54.25 -28.07
C ASP A 242 28.05 -53.52 -26.73
N HIS A 243 27.12 -53.80 -25.80
CA HIS A 243 27.44 -54.63 -24.62
C HIS A 243 26.17 -54.92 -23.81
N ASP A 244 25.71 -56.17 -23.91
CA ASP A 244 25.02 -56.86 -22.83
C ASP A 244 25.95 -56.88 -21.60
N ASP A 245 25.41 -56.57 -20.43
CA ASP A 245 25.77 -57.21 -19.16
C ASP A 245 24.69 -56.88 -18.11
N ASP A 246 23.84 -57.88 -17.88
CA ASP A 246 23.27 -58.32 -16.60
C ASP A 246 23.24 -57.32 -15.44
N HIS A 247 22.05 -57.01 -14.94
CA HIS A 247 21.79 -56.96 -13.49
C HIS A 247 20.28 -57.16 -13.20
N ASP A 248 19.89 -58.43 -13.13
CA ASP A 248 18.94 -58.87 -12.10
C ASP A 248 19.66 -58.78 -10.74
N ASP A 249 19.01 -58.22 -9.73
CA ASP A 249 19.06 -58.67 -8.34
C ASP A 249 18.11 -57.82 -7.48
N ASP A 250 16.96 -58.44 -7.16
CA ASP A 250 16.36 -58.53 -5.84
C ASP A 250 16.68 -57.45 -4.81
N HIS A 251 15.64 -56.76 -4.31
CA HIS A 251 15.46 -56.61 -2.85
C HIS A 251 13.98 -56.39 -2.51
N ASP A 252 13.28 -57.52 -2.35
CA ASP A 252 12.18 -57.65 -1.40
C ASP A 252 12.69 -57.34 0.01
N HIS A 253 11.99 -56.46 0.72
CA HIS A 253 11.94 -56.49 2.18
C HIS A 253 10.50 -56.27 2.63
N ASP A 254 9.86 -57.41 2.83
CA ASP A 254 8.66 -57.63 3.61
C ASP A 254 8.84 -57.30 5.11
N ASP A 255 7.67 -57.15 5.72
CA ASP A 255 7.30 -57.50 7.10
C ASP A 255 7.29 -56.43 8.22
N GLU A 256 6.05 -56.05 8.51
CA GLU A 256 5.34 -56.28 9.78
C GLU A 256 6.04 -55.94 11.10
N ASP A 257 5.42 -55.05 11.89
CA ASP A 257 4.70 -55.43 13.12
C ASP A 257 4.21 -54.17 13.87
N LYS A 258 2.88 -53.96 13.93
CA LYS A 258 2.00 -54.25 15.07
C LYS A 258 2.07 -53.29 16.29
N ALA A 259 0.92 -52.64 16.47
CA ALA A 259 0.12 -52.53 17.69
C ALA A 259 0.61 -51.60 18.83
N LYS A 260 -0.23 -50.60 19.15
CA LYS A 260 -1.21 -50.76 20.26
C LYS A 260 -2.23 -49.62 20.34
N GLU A 261 -3.50 -50.01 20.35
CA GLU A 261 -4.57 -49.30 21.04
C GLU A 261 -4.17 -49.03 22.51
N THR A 262 -4.58 -47.87 23.03
CA THR A 262 -5.42 -47.83 24.23
C THR A 262 -6.27 -46.57 24.21
N ALA A 263 -7.57 -46.76 24.00
CA ALA A 263 -8.60 -45.85 24.47
C ALA A 263 -8.77 -46.01 25.99
N THR A 264 -8.98 -44.90 26.70
CA THR A 264 -9.75 -44.89 27.95
C THR A 264 -10.69 -43.69 28.00
N PRO A 265 -11.99 -43.92 28.24
CA PRO A 265 -12.96 -42.89 28.54
C PRO A 265 -13.03 -42.66 30.06
N VAL A 266 -13.34 -41.43 30.48
CA VAL A 266 -13.88 -41.18 31.82
C VAL A 266 -15.14 -40.32 31.68
N SER A 267 -16.26 -40.99 31.95
CA SER A 267 -17.53 -40.40 32.39
C SER A 267 -17.50 -40.35 33.92
N THR A 268 -18.04 -39.29 34.52
CA THR A 268 -19.21 -39.34 35.42
C THR A 268 -19.53 -37.96 36.00
N SER A 269 -20.78 -37.54 35.77
CA SER A 269 -21.76 -36.93 36.67
C SER A 269 -21.33 -36.29 38.00
N ASP A 270 -21.64 -35.01 38.18
CA ASP A 270 -22.74 -34.49 39.04
C ASP A 270 -23.17 -33.10 38.53
#